data_AF-A0A517ZYK5-F1
#
_entry.id   AF-A0A517ZYK5-F1
#
_cell.length_a   1.000
_cell.length_b   1.000
_cell.length_c   1.000
_cell.angle_alpha   90.00
_cell.angle_beta   90.00
_cell.angle_gamma   90.00
#
_symmetry.space_group_name_H-M   'P 1'
#
loop_
_entity.id
_entity.type
_entity.pdbx_description
1 polymer ?
#
loop_
_entity_poly.entity_id
_entity_poly.type
_entity_poly.pdbx_seq_one_letter_code
_entity_poly.pdbx_strand_id
1 'polypeptide(L)'
;MTNSSGSTLLRPCDREFYERELASFLPDRIYDAHCHLGKSEFAPSLTPAGYDTVGYAEYRELMSDLHPGADLAALFLPIFSMQHRDRFPDASAWVAQEVVHDPRCRGEFFIAADDDPEWVREEVRRLGLHGLKCYHITAATQPTWDAQIPDFLPEPLVKIAHEEELVITLHMVRSRAVADPQNIHWIRHYCETYPGMRLILAHSARGFQPAHNLEGLPHLKGLDNLYFDTSANCEPIAHQAIIRILGHERLMYGSDVPVSHLRGRSLGAADSFVWLYEETPVWGEKHNKIEPVLIGLEHLRSIKWACWSERLSDSAVEDIFWNNAARMLGVD
;
A
#
# COMPACT_ATOMS: atom_id res chain seq x y z
N MET A 1 -11.47 -4.04 30.95
CA MET A 1 -10.24 -3.25 31.15
C MET A 1 -9.07 -4.17 30.86
N THR A 2 -8.80 -4.39 29.58
CA THR A 2 -7.60 -5.08 29.11
C THR A 2 -6.47 -4.05 29.14
N ASN A 3 -5.42 -4.33 29.91
CA ASN A 3 -4.18 -3.58 29.85
C ASN A 3 -3.59 -3.75 28.45
N SER A 4 -3.89 -2.85 27.52
CA SER A 4 -3.00 -2.56 26.39
C SER A 4 -1.86 -1.72 26.95
N SER A 5 -0.84 -2.39 27.49
CA SER A 5 0.50 -1.80 27.54
C SER A 5 1.16 -2.17 26.22
N GLY A 6 0.78 -1.46 25.17
CA GLY A 6 1.36 -1.61 23.86
C GLY A 6 2.86 -1.39 23.88
N SER A 7 3.66 -2.42 23.62
CA SER A 7 5.12 -2.31 23.59
C SER A 7 5.56 -1.96 22.19
N THR A 8 6.07 -0.73 22.01
CA THR A 8 6.83 -0.29 20.83
C THR A 8 7.71 -1.42 20.27
N LEU A 9 7.65 -1.64 18.95
CA LEU A 9 8.49 -2.62 18.25
C LEU A 9 9.88 -2.05 17.90
N LEU A 10 10.10 -0.77 18.20
CA LEU A 10 11.38 -0.09 18.01
C LEU A 10 12.47 -0.60 18.96
N ARG A 11 13.64 -0.87 18.39
CA ARG A 11 14.92 -1.06 19.07
C ARG A 11 15.67 0.29 19.14
N PRO A 12 16.74 0.39 19.95
CA PRO A 12 17.56 1.61 20.00
C PRO A 12 18.06 2.08 18.62
N CYS A 13 18.50 1.16 17.76
CA CYS A 13 18.96 1.49 16.41
C CYS A 13 17.87 2.11 15.52
N ASP A 14 16.59 1.73 15.71
CA ASP A 14 15.46 2.29 14.99
C ASP A 14 15.21 3.75 15.40
N ARG A 15 15.26 4.03 16.72
CA ARG A 15 15.14 5.40 17.26
C ARG A 15 16.27 6.30 16.77
N GLU A 16 17.51 5.82 16.85
CA GLU A 16 18.67 6.57 16.34
C GLU A 16 18.58 6.83 14.83
N PHE A 17 18.07 5.86 14.07
CA PHE A 17 17.82 6.04 12.64
C PHE A 17 16.74 7.08 12.40
N TYR A 18 15.60 7.01 13.08
CA TYR A 18 14.50 7.95 12.95
C TYR A 18 14.95 9.39 13.23
N GLU A 19 15.62 9.63 14.37
CA GLU A 19 16.10 10.95 14.76
C GLU A 19 17.09 11.53 13.73
N ARG A 20 17.98 10.70 13.20
CA ARG A 20 18.99 11.13 12.21
C ARG A 20 18.39 11.35 10.82
N GLU A 21 17.52 10.44 10.37
CA GLU A 21 17.10 10.36 8.97
C GLU A 21 15.72 10.98 8.71
N LEU A 22 14.78 10.97 9.66
CA LEU A 22 13.37 11.18 9.37
C LEU A 22 12.72 12.33 10.16
N ALA A 23 13.14 12.57 11.40
CA ALA A 23 12.48 13.52 12.30
C ALA A 23 12.33 14.94 11.74
N SER A 24 13.27 15.41 10.92
CA SER A 24 13.23 16.74 10.30
C SER A 24 12.59 16.78 8.91
N PHE A 25 12.09 15.65 8.42
CA PHE A 25 11.51 15.51 7.08
C PHE A 25 10.01 15.25 7.09
N LEU A 26 9.52 14.47 8.06
CA LEU A 26 8.12 14.04 8.08
C LEU A 26 7.18 15.20 8.49
N PRO A 27 6.03 15.36 7.80
CA PRO A 27 5.02 16.34 8.19
C PRO A 27 4.19 15.86 9.39
N ASP A 28 3.50 16.80 10.05
CA ASP A 28 2.67 16.52 11.24
C ASP A 28 1.38 15.74 10.93
N ARG A 29 0.89 15.81 9.68
CA ARG A 29 -0.32 15.14 9.21
C ARG A 29 0.06 14.03 8.24
N ILE A 30 -0.43 12.83 8.49
CA ILE A 30 -0.17 11.64 7.66
C ILE A 30 -1.50 10.97 7.32
N TYR A 31 -1.75 10.83 6.02
CA TYR A 31 -2.79 9.97 5.49
C TYR A 31 -2.12 8.71 4.95
N ASP A 32 -2.32 7.60 5.64
CA ASP A 32 -1.82 6.30 5.21
C ASP A 32 -2.75 5.68 4.16
N ALA A 33 -2.41 5.84 2.88
CA ALA A 33 -3.23 5.36 1.77
C ALA A 33 -3.14 3.82 1.56
N HIS A 34 -2.40 3.08 2.38
CA HIS A 34 -2.28 1.63 2.23
C HIS A 34 -1.84 0.98 3.55
N CYS A 35 -2.80 0.48 4.33
CA CYS A 35 -2.52 -0.32 5.51
C CYS A 35 -3.57 -1.39 5.71
N HIS A 36 -3.19 -2.49 6.37
CA HIS A 36 -4.05 -3.64 6.51
C HIS A 36 -4.59 -3.82 7.93
N LEU A 37 -5.90 -4.06 8.02
CA LEU A 37 -6.60 -4.43 9.25
C LEU A 37 -7.13 -5.86 9.14
N GLY A 38 -7.21 -6.55 10.26
CA GLY A 38 -7.78 -7.89 10.28
C GLY A 38 -7.63 -8.59 11.60
N LYS A 39 -7.90 -9.89 11.58
CA LYS A 39 -7.76 -10.77 12.72
C LYS A 39 -6.90 -11.95 12.35
N SER A 40 -6.24 -12.53 13.35
CA SER A 40 -5.46 -13.76 13.19
C SER A 40 -6.30 -14.89 12.60
N GLU A 41 -7.60 -14.96 12.90
CA GLU A 41 -8.52 -15.95 12.30
C GLU A 41 -8.73 -15.79 10.78
N PHE A 42 -8.48 -14.61 10.19
CA PHE A 42 -8.61 -14.38 8.75
C PHE A 42 -7.32 -14.70 7.99
N ALA A 43 -6.17 -14.34 8.57
CA ALA A 43 -4.85 -14.70 8.03
C ALA A 43 -3.80 -14.73 9.14
N PRO A 44 -3.58 -15.89 9.78
CA PRO A 44 -2.65 -16.00 10.90
C PRO A 44 -1.21 -15.58 10.53
N SER A 45 -0.77 -15.91 9.31
CA SER A 45 0.58 -15.62 8.82
C SER A 45 0.83 -14.14 8.47
N LEU A 46 -0.23 -13.34 8.36
CA LEU A 46 -0.15 -11.91 8.03
C LEU A 46 -0.50 -11.02 9.22
N THR A 47 -0.78 -11.60 10.38
CA THR A 47 -1.02 -10.85 11.62
C THR A 47 0.32 -10.68 12.36
N PRO A 48 0.69 -9.48 12.82
CA PRO A 48 1.93 -9.27 13.54
C PRO A 48 2.05 -10.18 14.77
N ALA A 49 3.27 -10.63 15.06
CA ALA A 49 3.53 -11.38 16.27
C ALA A 49 3.13 -10.57 17.52
N GLY A 50 2.37 -11.19 18.42
CA GLY A 50 1.84 -10.55 19.63
C GLY A 50 0.48 -9.88 19.46
N TYR A 51 -0.11 -9.93 18.26
CA TYR A 51 -1.43 -9.39 17.97
C TYR A 51 -2.38 -10.52 17.57
N ASP A 52 -3.57 -10.55 18.19
CA ASP A 52 -4.68 -11.40 17.75
C ASP A 52 -5.58 -10.67 16.75
N THR A 53 -5.62 -9.35 16.83
CA THR A 53 -6.34 -8.45 15.95
C THR A 53 -5.49 -7.23 15.63
N VAL A 54 -5.65 -6.70 14.43
CA VAL A 54 -5.18 -5.39 14.01
C VAL A 54 -6.42 -4.59 13.65
N GLY A 55 -6.95 -3.85 14.63
CA GLY A 55 -8.01 -2.85 14.44
C GLY A 55 -7.44 -1.44 14.40
N TYR A 56 -8.30 -0.43 14.47
CA TYR A 56 -7.93 0.97 14.47
C TYR A 56 -6.98 1.32 15.62
N ALA A 57 -7.22 0.77 16.83
CA ALA A 57 -6.39 1.02 18.00
C ALA A 57 -4.97 0.45 17.84
N GLU A 58 -4.86 -0.81 17.40
CA GLU A 58 -3.56 -1.45 17.17
C GLU A 58 -2.81 -0.82 15.99
N TYR A 59 -3.52 -0.41 14.93
CA TYR A 59 -2.94 0.38 13.85
C TYR A 59 -2.35 1.70 14.36
N ARG A 60 -3.10 2.45 15.19
CA ARG A 60 -2.61 3.70 15.80
C ARG A 60 -1.38 3.48 16.68
N GLU A 61 -1.33 2.36 17.40
CA GLU A 61 -0.17 1.97 18.20
C GLU A 61 1.05 1.70 17.33
N LEU A 62 0.92 0.82 16.33
CA LEU A 62 1.99 0.48 15.40
C LEU A 62 2.51 1.73 14.67
N MET A 63 1.61 2.57 14.16
CA MET A 63 2.01 3.78 13.46
C MET A 63 2.73 4.80 14.35
N SER A 64 2.63 4.71 15.68
CA SER A 64 3.43 5.55 16.58
C SER A 64 4.93 5.22 16.53
N ASP A 65 5.31 4.01 16.08
CA ASP A 65 6.70 3.64 15.85
C ASP A 65 7.29 4.31 14.60
N LEU A 66 6.45 4.62 13.59
CA LEU A 66 6.87 5.20 12.31
C LEU A 66 6.64 6.72 12.24
N HIS A 67 5.56 7.21 12.85
CA HIS A 67 5.11 8.61 12.84
C HIS A 67 4.73 9.07 14.25
N PRO A 68 5.71 9.18 15.17
CA PRO A 68 5.45 9.53 16.55
C PRO A 68 4.77 10.91 16.67
N GLY A 69 3.56 10.93 17.23
CA GLY A 69 2.81 12.15 17.50
C GLY A 69 2.04 12.73 16.31
N ALA A 70 2.06 12.08 15.15
CA ALA A 70 1.35 12.57 13.97
C ALA A 70 -0.19 12.47 14.10
N ASP A 71 -0.87 13.42 13.46
CA ASP A 71 -2.29 13.31 13.15
C ASP A 71 -2.47 12.33 11.99
N LEU A 72 -3.12 11.18 12.25
CA LEU A 72 -3.22 10.08 11.29
C LEU A 72 -4.65 9.91 10.82
N ALA A 73 -4.82 9.72 9.52
CA ALA A 73 -5.98 9.10 8.89
C ALA A 73 -5.49 8.00 7.94
N ALA A 74 -6.39 7.14 7.44
CA ALA A 74 -5.97 6.00 6.64
C ALA A 74 -7.03 5.47 5.66
N LEU A 75 -6.55 4.80 4.61
CA LEU A 75 -7.30 3.85 3.80
C LEU A 75 -6.97 2.43 4.25
N PHE A 76 -7.95 1.79 4.90
CA PHE A 76 -7.81 0.45 5.45
C PHE A 76 -8.18 -0.63 4.43
N LEU A 77 -7.29 -1.61 4.29
CA LEU A 77 -7.44 -2.77 3.42
C LEU A 77 -7.66 -4.03 4.27
N PRO A 78 -8.52 -4.96 3.86
CA PRO A 78 -8.66 -6.22 4.58
C PRO A 78 -7.36 -7.03 4.52
N ILE A 79 -6.94 -7.60 5.64
CA ILE A 79 -6.03 -8.76 5.66
C ILE A 79 -6.81 -9.98 5.16
N PHE A 80 -6.19 -10.78 4.29
CA PHE A 80 -6.83 -11.94 3.67
C PHE A 80 -5.85 -13.13 3.54
N SER A 81 -6.39 -14.34 3.43
CA SER A 81 -5.62 -15.55 3.09
C SER A 81 -6.45 -16.48 2.22
N MET A 82 -5.85 -17.06 1.18
CA MET A 82 -6.54 -18.11 0.38
C MET A 82 -6.95 -19.32 1.21
N GLN A 83 -6.27 -19.58 2.33
CA GLN A 83 -6.63 -20.68 3.24
C GLN A 83 -7.98 -20.43 3.94
N HIS A 84 -8.43 -19.17 3.97
CA HIS A 84 -9.64 -18.70 4.62
C HIS A 84 -10.50 -17.87 3.64
N ARG A 85 -10.64 -18.35 2.41
CA ARG A 85 -11.42 -17.66 1.35
C ARG A 85 -12.85 -17.36 1.77
N ASP A 86 -13.47 -18.25 2.53
CA ASP A 86 -14.81 -18.08 3.11
C ASP A 86 -14.91 -16.87 4.06
N ARG A 87 -13.78 -16.33 4.52
CA ARG A 87 -13.68 -15.19 5.43
C ARG A 87 -13.41 -13.86 4.75
N PHE A 88 -13.33 -13.79 3.42
CA PHE A 88 -13.15 -12.50 2.74
C PHE A 88 -14.26 -11.47 3.06
N PRO A 89 -15.55 -11.85 3.13
CA PRO A 89 -16.60 -10.94 3.58
C PRO A 89 -16.43 -10.50 5.03
N ASP A 90 -16.04 -11.42 5.93
CA ASP A 90 -15.80 -11.15 7.35
C ASP A 90 -14.63 -10.18 7.55
N ALA A 91 -13.56 -10.32 6.76
CA ALA A 91 -12.41 -9.42 6.78
C ALA A 91 -12.79 -8.00 6.33
N SER A 92 -13.65 -7.88 5.31
CA SER A 92 -14.17 -6.58 4.86
C SER A 92 -15.14 -5.97 5.88
N ALA A 93 -15.98 -6.79 6.53
CA ALA A 93 -16.85 -6.34 7.61
C ALA A 93 -16.07 -5.85 8.84
N TRP A 94 -14.90 -6.46 9.12
CA TRP A 94 -13.98 -5.96 10.14
C TRP A 94 -13.45 -4.57 9.79
N VAL A 95 -12.97 -4.35 8.56
CA VAL A 95 -12.54 -3.01 8.11
C VAL A 95 -13.67 -1.97 8.28
N ALA A 96 -14.91 -2.33 7.94
CA ALA A 96 -16.07 -1.46 8.11
C ALA A 96 -16.38 -1.14 9.59
N GLN A 97 -16.10 -2.06 10.51
CA GLN A 97 -16.25 -1.82 11.95
C GLN A 97 -15.17 -0.89 12.49
N GLU A 98 -13.96 -0.93 11.92
CA GLU A 98 -12.82 -0.15 12.42
C GLU A 98 -12.76 1.25 11.81
N VAL A 99 -13.20 1.43 10.56
CA VAL A 99 -13.14 2.72 9.86
C VAL A 99 -13.99 3.81 10.54
N VAL A 100 -15.06 3.44 11.24
CA VAL A 100 -15.98 4.41 11.90
C VAL A 100 -15.36 5.13 13.10
N HIS A 101 -14.18 4.69 13.58
CA HIS A 101 -13.48 5.34 14.68
C HIS A 101 -12.91 6.73 14.34
N ASP A 102 -12.71 7.03 13.05
CA ASP A 102 -12.34 8.37 12.57
C ASP A 102 -13.06 8.66 11.23
N PRO A 103 -13.88 9.72 11.12
CA PRO A 103 -14.62 10.03 9.89
C PRO A 103 -13.72 10.37 8.68
N ARG A 104 -12.43 10.63 8.91
CA ARG A 104 -11.43 10.84 7.87
C ARG A 104 -10.87 9.53 7.31
N CYS A 105 -11.08 8.41 7.99
CA CYS A 105 -10.64 7.11 7.50
C CYS A 105 -11.60 6.57 6.43
N ARG A 106 -11.05 5.71 5.57
CA ARG A 106 -11.75 5.03 4.48
C ARG A 106 -11.38 3.55 4.53
N GLY A 107 -12.18 2.70 3.89
CA GLY A 107 -11.95 1.26 3.89
C GLY A 107 -12.32 0.64 2.55
N GLU A 108 -11.62 -0.43 2.18
CA GLU A 108 -11.90 -1.21 0.98
C GLU A 108 -12.55 -2.55 1.29
N PHE A 109 -13.36 -3.03 0.35
CA PHE A 109 -13.94 -4.37 0.34
C PHE A 109 -13.05 -5.31 -0.47
N PHE A 110 -12.69 -6.47 0.09
CA PHE A 110 -11.92 -7.46 -0.65
C PHE A 110 -12.80 -8.18 -1.66
N ILE A 111 -12.36 -8.25 -2.91
CA ILE A 111 -13.04 -8.96 -4.00
C ILE A 111 -12.22 -10.15 -4.50
N ALA A 112 -12.90 -11.26 -4.77
CA ALA A 112 -12.36 -12.38 -5.53
C ALA A 112 -12.73 -12.28 -7.01
N ALA A 113 -11.94 -12.92 -7.86
CA ALA A 113 -12.09 -12.91 -9.31
C ALA A 113 -13.44 -13.45 -9.83
N ASP A 114 -14.16 -14.22 -9.04
CA ASP A 114 -15.42 -14.88 -9.40
C ASP A 114 -16.62 -14.38 -8.58
N ASP A 115 -16.45 -13.29 -7.83
CA ASP A 115 -17.55 -12.68 -7.09
C ASP A 115 -18.60 -12.09 -8.05
N ASP A 116 -19.87 -12.17 -7.66
CA ASP A 116 -20.97 -11.54 -8.38
C ASP A 116 -20.89 -10.00 -8.21
N PRO A 117 -20.74 -9.21 -9.30
CA PRO A 117 -20.59 -7.77 -9.20
C PRO A 117 -21.74 -7.06 -8.49
N GLU A 118 -22.97 -7.54 -8.63
CA GLU A 118 -24.12 -6.91 -7.97
C GLU A 118 -24.12 -7.18 -6.46
N TRP A 119 -23.75 -8.40 -6.05
CA TRP A 119 -23.52 -8.71 -4.63
C TRP A 119 -22.41 -7.84 -4.04
N VAL A 120 -21.28 -7.65 -4.76
CA VAL A 120 -20.20 -6.76 -4.30
C VAL A 120 -20.71 -5.33 -4.13
N ARG A 121 -21.48 -4.81 -5.10
CA ARG A 121 -22.08 -3.46 -4.99
C ARG A 121 -22.96 -3.34 -3.75
N GLU A 122 -23.83 -4.32 -3.50
CA GLU A 122 -24.71 -4.35 -2.34
C GLU A 122 -23.91 -4.37 -1.03
N GLU A 123 -22.87 -5.19 -0.93
CA GLU A 123 -22.05 -5.32 0.26
C GLU A 123 -21.21 -4.07 0.54
N VAL A 124 -20.61 -3.46 -0.48
CA VAL A 124 -19.87 -2.19 -0.35
C VAL A 124 -20.78 -1.10 0.21
N ARG A 125 -22.00 -0.96 -0.34
CA ARG A 125 -23.00 0.00 0.14
C ARG A 125 -23.46 -0.30 1.56
N ARG A 126 -23.77 -1.57 1.85
CA ARG A 126 -24.23 -2.01 3.17
C ARG A 126 -23.18 -1.74 4.26
N LEU A 127 -21.91 -1.94 3.94
CA LEU A 127 -20.78 -1.75 4.85
C LEU A 127 -20.28 -0.29 4.89
N GLY A 128 -20.71 0.58 3.97
CA GLY A 128 -20.23 1.95 3.87
C GLY A 128 -18.74 2.04 3.51
N LEU A 129 -18.25 1.10 2.70
CA LEU A 129 -16.86 1.07 2.23
C LEU A 129 -16.70 1.91 0.96
N HIS A 130 -15.47 2.28 0.65
CA HIS A 130 -15.13 3.34 -0.32
C HIS A 130 -14.26 2.85 -1.48
N GLY A 131 -13.91 1.57 -1.48
CA GLY A 131 -13.07 0.99 -2.51
C GLY A 131 -13.09 -0.52 -2.55
N LEU A 132 -12.35 -1.09 -3.49
CA LEU A 132 -12.19 -2.51 -3.72
C LEU A 132 -10.71 -2.91 -3.65
N LYS A 133 -10.43 -3.98 -2.91
CA LYS A 133 -9.12 -4.62 -2.88
C LYS A 133 -9.17 -5.92 -3.65
N CYS A 134 -8.33 -6.04 -4.68
CA CYS A 134 -8.16 -7.30 -5.43
C CYS A 134 -6.76 -7.90 -5.19
N TYR A 135 -6.62 -9.21 -5.42
CA TYR A 135 -5.31 -9.87 -5.37
C TYR A 135 -5.22 -11.08 -6.31
N HIS A 136 -4.07 -11.25 -6.95
CA HIS A 136 -3.82 -12.24 -8.01
C HIS A 136 -4.05 -13.70 -7.61
N ILE A 137 -3.98 -14.03 -6.31
CA ILE A 137 -4.20 -15.39 -5.79
C ILE A 137 -5.61 -15.92 -6.07
N THR A 138 -6.57 -15.05 -6.39
CA THR A 138 -7.94 -15.41 -6.74
C THR A 138 -8.10 -15.75 -8.22
N ALA A 139 -7.08 -15.46 -9.05
CA ALA A 139 -7.07 -15.80 -10.46
C ALA A 139 -7.07 -17.32 -10.70
N ALA A 140 -7.74 -17.75 -11.76
CA ALA A 140 -7.67 -19.12 -12.23
C ALA A 140 -6.29 -19.47 -12.86
N THR A 141 -5.57 -18.47 -13.38
CA THR A 141 -4.26 -18.61 -14.04
C THR A 141 -3.20 -19.13 -13.06
N GLN A 142 -2.38 -20.10 -13.49
CA GLN A 142 -1.26 -20.65 -12.71
C GLN A 142 0.05 -20.65 -13.54
N PRO A 143 1.19 -20.23 -12.94
CA PRO A 143 1.29 -19.61 -11.62
C PRO A 143 0.59 -18.25 -11.60
N THR A 144 -0.05 -17.90 -10.48
CA THR A 144 -0.83 -16.65 -10.38
C THR A 144 0.02 -15.39 -10.57
N TRP A 145 1.35 -15.50 -10.47
CA TRP A 145 2.29 -14.42 -10.81
C TRP A 145 2.30 -14.04 -12.29
N ASP A 146 1.82 -14.92 -13.17
CA ASP A 146 1.70 -14.69 -14.61
C ASP A 146 0.29 -14.22 -15.02
N ALA A 147 -0.63 -14.09 -14.06
CA ALA A 147 -1.99 -13.62 -14.30
C ALA A 147 -2.00 -12.23 -14.97
N GLN A 148 -3.01 -11.97 -15.80
CA GLN A 148 -3.32 -10.63 -16.27
C GLN A 148 -4.25 -9.94 -15.28
N ILE A 149 -4.32 -8.61 -15.32
CA ILE A 149 -5.21 -7.83 -14.45
C ILE A 149 -6.67 -8.34 -14.50
N PRO A 150 -7.29 -8.61 -15.67
CA PRO A 150 -8.67 -9.12 -15.72
C PRO A 150 -8.88 -10.49 -15.08
N ASP A 151 -7.81 -11.28 -14.89
CA ASP A 151 -7.93 -12.61 -14.28
C ASP A 151 -8.25 -12.53 -12.78
N PHE A 152 -7.99 -11.39 -12.13
CA PHE A 152 -8.27 -11.16 -10.70
C PHE A 152 -8.93 -9.82 -10.38
N LEU A 153 -9.09 -8.95 -11.38
CA LEU A 153 -9.92 -7.75 -11.36
C LEU A 153 -10.76 -7.73 -12.65
N PRO A 154 -11.77 -8.60 -12.80
CA PRO A 154 -12.60 -8.65 -13.99
C PRO A 154 -13.31 -7.33 -14.26
N GLU A 155 -13.49 -7.02 -15.54
CA GLU A 155 -14.11 -5.78 -16.02
C GLU A 155 -15.52 -5.51 -15.43
N PRO A 156 -16.40 -6.50 -15.19
CA PRO A 156 -17.65 -6.26 -14.48
C PRO A 156 -17.48 -5.66 -13.06
N LEU A 157 -16.42 -6.02 -12.33
CA LEU A 157 -16.11 -5.44 -11.02
C LEU A 157 -15.52 -4.02 -11.15
N VAL A 158 -14.79 -3.73 -12.23
CA VAL A 158 -14.34 -2.37 -12.54
C VAL A 158 -15.53 -1.47 -12.90
N LYS A 159 -16.51 -2.02 -13.62
CA LYS A 159 -17.75 -1.30 -13.96
C LYS A 159 -18.55 -0.90 -12.72
N ILE A 160 -18.67 -1.74 -11.70
CA ILE A 160 -19.35 -1.31 -10.46
C ILE A 160 -18.55 -0.21 -9.75
N ALA A 161 -17.21 -0.31 -9.73
CA ALA A 161 -16.37 0.72 -9.14
C ALA A 161 -16.49 2.05 -9.88
N HIS A 162 -16.70 2.02 -11.19
CA HIS A 162 -16.99 3.21 -11.97
C HIS A 162 -18.32 3.86 -11.58
N GLU A 163 -19.38 3.07 -11.52
CA GLU A 163 -20.74 3.54 -11.28
C GLU A 163 -20.96 4.04 -9.84
N GLU A 164 -20.23 3.45 -8.89
CA GLU A 164 -20.24 3.84 -7.48
C GLU A 164 -19.12 4.83 -7.12
N GLU A 165 -18.35 5.29 -8.11
CA GLU A 165 -17.18 6.15 -7.92
C GLU A 165 -16.22 5.63 -6.84
N LEU A 166 -15.85 4.36 -6.87
CA LEU A 166 -14.98 3.71 -5.88
C LEU A 166 -13.49 3.87 -6.20
N VAL A 167 -12.66 3.66 -5.17
CA VAL A 167 -11.22 3.44 -5.32
C VAL A 167 -10.94 1.95 -5.56
N ILE A 168 -9.90 1.61 -6.30
CA ILE A 168 -9.40 0.24 -6.42
C ILE A 168 -7.91 0.22 -6.09
N THR A 169 -7.49 -0.55 -5.09
CA THR A 169 -6.06 -0.77 -4.83
C THR A 169 -5.56 -2.04 -5.53
N LEU A 170 -4.83 -1.84 -6.63
CA LEU A 170 -4.31 -2.91 -7.48
C LEU A 170 -2.88 -3.28 -7.12
N HIS A 171 -2.68 -4.51 -6.63
CA HIS A 171 -1.36 -5.15 -6.60
C HIS A 171 -1.16 -5.94 -7.89
N MET A 172 -0.54 -5.32 -8.90
CA MET A 172 -0.26 -5.98 -10.18
C MET A 172 0.83 -7.03 -10.06
N VAL A 173 0.81 -8.04 -10.93
CA VAL A 173 1.85 -9.08 -11.01
C VAL A 173 2.61 -9.00 -12.33
N ARG A 174 3.18 -10.11 -12.79
CA ARG A 174 4.12 -10.24 -13.91
C ARG A 174 5.53 -9.77 -13.59
N SER A 175 6.52 -10.39 -14.22
CA SER A 175 7.94 -10.20 -13.88
C SER A 175 8.41 -8.76 -14.06
N ARG A 176 7.84 -8.04 -15.02
CA ARG A 176 8.21 -6.66 -15.37
C ARG A 176 7.25 -5.61 -14.79
N ALA A 177 6.29 -6.01 -13.96
CA ALA A 177 5.35 -5.11 -13.29
C ALA A 177 4.76 -4.04 -14.24
N VAL A 178 4.95 -2.75 -13.94
CA VAL A 178 4.42 -1.64 -14.73
C VAL A 178 5.01 -1.51 -16.15
N ALA A 179 6.16 -2.15 -16.43
CA ALA A 179 6.72 -2.23 -17.78
C ALA A 179 6.16 -3.40 -18.61
N ASP A 180 5.34 -4.28 -18.02
CA ASP A 180 4.72 -5.35 -18.80
C ASP A 180 3.66 -4.77 -19.76
N PRO A 181 3.74 -5.06 -21.08
CA PRO A 181 2.80 -4.51 -22.05
C PRO A 181 1.33 -4.85 -21.77
N GLN A 182 1.04 -6.01 -21.14
CA GLN A 182 -0.32 -6.38 -20.78
C GLN A 182 -0.82 -5.57 -19.59
N ASN A 183 0.03 -5.30 -18.59
CA ASN A 183 -0.33 -4.41 -17.49
C ASN A 183 -0.60 -2.98 -18.01
N ILE A 184 0.27 -2.45 -18.87
CA ILE A 184 0.07 -1.14 -19.50
C ILE A 184 -1.28 -1.09 -20.25
N HIS A 185 -1.55 -2.10 -21.08
CA HIS A 185 -2.79 -2.20 -21.85
C HIS A 185 -4.02 -2.15 -20.94
N TRP A 186 -4.09 -3.01 -19.93
CA TRP A 186 -5.27 -3.10 -19.07
C TRP A 186 -5.44 -1.91 -18.13
N ILE A 187 -4.35 -1.34 -17.61
CA ILE A 187 -4.41 -0.11 -16.82
C ILE A 187 -5.00 1.03 -17.65
N ARG A 188 -4.50 1.23 -18.88
CA ARG A 188 -5.08 2.25 -19.78
C ARG A 188 -6.53 1.97 -20.10
N HIS A 189 -6.84 0.74 -20.52
CA HIS A 189 -8.21 0.33 -20.87
C HIS A 189 -9.18 0.60 -19.72
N TYR A 190 -8.82 0.24 -18.49
CA TYR A 190 -9.66 0.49 -17.32
C TYR A 190 -9.79 1.98 -17.01
N CYS A 191 -8.69 2.73 -16.94
CA CYS A 191 -8.75 4.15 -16.63
C CYS A 191 -9.52 4.96 -17.68
N GLU A 192 -9.38 4.62 -18.97
CA GLU A 192 -10.04 5.33 -20.09
C GLU A 192 -11.52 4.94 -20.24
N THR A 193 -11.86 3.66 -20.05
CA THR A 193 -13.23 3.16 -20.20
C THR A 193 -14.09 3.47 -18.96
N TYR A 194 -13.45 3.54 -17.78
CA TYR A 194 -14.13 3.66 -16.49
C TYR A 194 -13.64 4.88 -15.69
N PRO A 195 -13.78 6.11 -16.20
CA PRO A 195 -13.17 7.31 -15.60
C PRO A 195 -13.68 7.66 -14.19
N GLY A 196 -14.88 7.20 -13.83
CA GLY A 196 -15.48 7.37 -12.50
C GLY A 196 -14.80 6.58 -11.36
N MET A 197 -14.09 5.47 -11.66
CA MET A 197 -13.28 4.80 -10.62
C MET A 197 -11.91 5.48 -10.51
N ARG A 198 -11.27 5.34 -9.34
CA ARG A 198 -9.88 5.76 -9.12
C ARG A 198 -9.02 4.54 -8.89
N LEU A 199 -7.96 4.37 -9.68
CA LEU A 199 -7.08 3.22 -9.60
C LEU A 199 -5.80 3.59 -8.86
N ILE A 200 -5.46 2.85 -7.79
CA ILE A 200 -4.19 2.97 -7.09
C ILE A 200 -3.29 1.80 -7.49
N LEU A 201 -2.11 2.10 -8.01
CA LEU A 201 -1.08 1.10 -8.29
C LEU A 201 -0.17 0.95 -7.07
N ALA A 202 -0.33 -0.17 -6.36
CA ALA A 202 0.34 -0.40 -5.09
C ALA A 202 1.86 -0.53 -5.19
N HIS A 203 2.57 -0.24 -4.10
CA HIS A 203 4.01 -0.40 -3.94
C HIS A 203 4.83 0.32 -5.03
N SER A 204 4.43 1.54 -5.38
CA SER A 204 4.98 2.36 -6.46
C SER A 204 4.88 1.64 -7.81
N ALA A 205 3.67 1.13 -8.11
CA ALA A 205 3.39 0.25 -9.25
C ALA A 205 4.25 -1.03 -9.28
N ARG A 206 4.38 -1.67 -8.11
CA ARG A 206 5.28 -2.82 -7.85
C ARG A 206 6.71 -2.51 -8.30
N GLY A 207 7.14 -1.29 -8.03
CA GLY A 207 8.39 -0.72 -8.52
C GLY A 207 9.64 -1.13 -7.76
N PHE A 208 9.71 -2.37 -7.28
CA PHE A 208 10.89 -2.87 -6.56
C PHE A 208 12.11 -3.01 -7.47
N GLN A 209 11.91 -3.02 -8.79
CA GLN A 209 12.95 -2.87 -9.79
C GLN A 209 12.71 -1.53 -10.54
N PRO A 210 13.41 -0.45 -10.16
CA PRO A 210 13.13 0.88 -10.71
C PRO A 210 13.35 1.04 -12.21
N ALA A 211 14.15 0.16 -12.85
CA ALA A 211 14.26 0.15 -14.31
C ALA A 211 12.91 -0.09 -14.99
N HIS A 212 12.04 -0.91 -14.40
CA HIS A 212 10.70 -1.18 -14.92
C HIS A 212 9.79 0.05 -14.76
N ASN A 213 9.92 0.83 -13.68
CA ASN A 213 9.18 2.10 -13.55
C ASN A 213 9.56 3.10 -14.63
N LEU A 214 10.87 3.30 -14.85
CA LEU A 214 11.36 4.26 -15.85
C LEU A 214 10.91 3.91 -17.27
N GLU A 215 10.75 2.62 -17.57
CA GLU A 215 10.24 2.14 -18.85
C GLU A 215 8.71 2.22 -18.95
N GLY A 216 7.98 1.74 -17.93
CA GLY A 216 6.52 1.57 -17.99
C GLY A 216 5.72 2.84 -17.74
N LEU A 217 6.10 3.65 -16.75
CA LEU A 217 5.32 4.83 -16.33
C LEU A 217 5.08 5.88 -17.43
N PRO A 218 6.01 6.14 -18.39
CA PRO A 218 5.73 7.05 -19.50
C PRO A 218 4.49 6.68 -20.32
N HIS A 219 4.13 5.40 -20.39
CA HIS A 219 2.96 4.92 -21.10
C HIS A 219 1.63 5.16 -20.36
N LEU A 220 1.68 5.55 -19.08
CA LEU A 220 0.51 5.79 -18.24
C LEU A 220 0.19 7.29 -18.06
N LYS A 221 0.88 8.17 -18.79
CA LYS A 221 0.58 9.60 -18.81
C LYS A 221 -0.84 9.86 -19.33
N GLY A 222 -1.46 10.91 -18.78
CA GLY A 222 -2.79 11.40 -19.17
C GLY A 222 -3.97 10.64 -18.55
N LEU A 223 -3.72 9.74 -17.60
CA LEU A 223 -4.78 9.06 -16.84
C LEU A 223 -5.06 9.84 -15.56
N ASP A 224 -6.12 10.64 -15.55
CA ASP A 224 -6.42 11.56 -14.44
C ASP A 224 -6.91 10.86 -13.17
N ASN A 225 -7.45 9.65 -13.31
CA ASN A 225 -7.93 8.80 -12.24
C ASN A 225 -6.92 7.73 -11.79
N LEU A 226 -5.65 7.86 -12.19
CA LEU A 226 -4.57 6.94 -11.81
C LEU A 226 -3.70 7.54 -10.71
N TYR A 227 -3.55 6.80 -9.63
CA TYR A 227 -2.74 7.14 -8.45
C TYR A 227 -1.78 6.01 -8.10
N PHE A 228 -0.84 6.30 -7.21
CA PHE A 228 0.20 5.38 -6.76
C PHE A 228 0.36 5.54 -5.25
N ASP A 229 0.47 4.44 -4.53
CA ASP A 229 0.93 4.47 -3.15
C ASP A 229 2.38 3.96 -3.07
N THR A 230 3.08 4.28 -1.99
CA THR A 230 4.51 3.91 -1.81
C THR A 230 4.73 2.62 -1.01
N SER A 231 3.66 1.99 -0.50
CA SER A 231 3.63 0.88 0.47
C SER A 231 4.89 0.01 0.54
N ALA A 232 5.63 0.12 1.66
CA ALA A 232 6.83 -0.65 2.00
C ALA A 232 7.94 -0.75 0.94
N ASN A 233 7.88 0.04 -0.14
CA ASN A 233 8.88 -0.02 -1.20
C ASN A 233 10.09 0.85 -0.82
N CYS A 234 11.22 0.21 -0.54
CA CYS A 234 12.46 0.88 -0.14
C CYS A 234 13.31 1.40 -1.33
N GLU A 235 12.81 1.35 -2.57
CA GLU A 235 13.52 1.84 -3.75
C GLU A 235 13.23 3.33 -4.04
N PRO A 236 14.17 4.26 -3.75
CA PRO A 236 13.93 5.69 -3.93
C PRO A 236 13.69 6.06 -5.41
N ILE A 237 14.30 5.33 -6.35
CA ILE A 237 14.17 5.61 -7.78
C ILE A 237 12.74 5.29 -8.26
N ALA A 238 12.04 4.35 -7.63
CA ALA A 238 10.65 4.04 -8.00
C ALA A 238 9.73 5.23 -7.71
N HIS A 239 9.83 5.80 -6.51
CA HIS A 239 9.11 7.01 -6.10
C HIS A 239 9.51 8.22 -6.95
N GLN A 240 10.81 8.39 -7.17
CA GLN A 240 11.37 9.45 -8.01
C GLN A 240 10.82 9.39 -9.44
N ALA A 241 10.73 8.19 -10.03
CA ALA A 241 10.20 8.00 -11.37
C ALA A 241 8.74 8.45 -11.46
N ILE A 242 7.91 8.13 -10.47
CA ILE A 242 6.51 8.59 -10.42
C ILE A 242 6.45 10.11 -10.34
N ILE A 243 7.13 10.71 -9.37
CA ILE A 243 7.16 12.17 -9.17
C ILE A 243 7.59 12.88 -10.46
N ARG A 244 8.67 12.42 -11.08
CA ARG A 244 9.24 13.04 -12.28
C ARG A 244 8.38 12.88 -13.53
N ILE A 245 7.76 11.72 -13.71
CA ILE A 245 7.08 11.36 -14.96
C ILE A 245 5.61 11.78 -14.92
N LEU A 246 4.95 11.64 -13.76
CA LEU A 246 3.50 11.77 -13.58
C LEU A 246 3.10 12.90 -12.64
N GLY A 247 4.04 13.48 -11.88
CA GLY A 247 3.79 14.53 -10.90
C GLY A 247 3.68 13.98 -9.48
N HIS A 248 4.10 14.77 -8.48
CA HIS A 248 3.99 14.37 -7.07
C HIS A 248 2.53 14.27 -6.63
N GLU A 249 1.61 14.94 -7.31
CA GLU A 249 0.16 14.93 -7.06
C GLU A 249 -0.50 13.55 -7.30
N ARG A 250 0.23 12.63 -7.94
CA ARG A 250 -0.22 11.25 -8.18
C ARG A 250 0.34 10.24 -7.18
N LEU A 251 1.31 10.63 -6.34
CA LEU A 251 1.95 9.75 -5.37
C LEU A 251 1.38 9.98 -3.97
N MET A 252 1.13 8.90 -3.24
CA MET A 252 0.61 8.91 -1.88
C MET A 252 1.47 8.06 -0.96
N TYR A 253 1.63 8.50 0.28
CA TYR A 253 2.21 7.66 1.33
C TYR A 253 1.28 6.48 1.64
N GLY A 254 1.84 5.29 1.81
CA GLY A 254 1.14 4.13 2.36
C GLY A 254 2.13 3.33 3.20
N SER A 255 1.79 2.93 4.42
CA SER A 255 2.73 2.28 5.32
C SER A 255 2.96 0.82 4.96
N ASP A 256 1.92 0.13 4.49
CA ASP A 256 1.85 -1.33 4.42
C ASP A 256 1.92 -2.01 5.79
N VAL A 257 1.37 -1.41 6.86
CA VAL A 257 1.18 -2.15 8.13
C VAL A 257 0.44 -3.47 7.81
N PRO A 258 0.95 -4.64 8.23
CA PRO A 258 2.08 -4.83 9.16
C PRO A 258 3.44 -5.13 8.54
N VAL A 259 3.56 -5.23 7.22
CA VAL A 259 4.82 -5.48 6.50
C VAL A 259 5.89 -4.45 6.87
N SER A 260 5.52 -3.18 7.05
CA SER A 260 6.43 -2.12 7.51
C SER A 260 7.09 -2.36 8.85
N HIS A 261 6.50 -3.20 9.70
CA HIS A 261 7.02 -3.53 11.03
C HIS A 261 7.88 -4.79 11.06
N LEU A 262 8.07 -5.45 9.92
CA LEU A 262 9.16 -6.39 9.72
C LEU A 262 10.50 -5.65 9.62
N ARG A 263 11.61 -6.38 9.67
CA ARG A 263 12.96 -5.81 9.65
C ARG A 263 13.69 -6.14 8.37
N GLY A 264 14.38 -5.13 7.84
CA GLY A 264 15.16 -5.25 6.61
C GLY A 264 14.69 -4.26 5.54
N ARG A 265 14.74 -4.66 4.26
CA ARG A 265 14.32 -3.82 3.13
C ARG A 265 14.15 -4.62 1.83
N SER A 266 13.35 -4.09 0.91
CA SER A 266 13.42 -4.46 -0.50
C SER A 266 14.58 -3.77 -1.21
N LEU A 267 15.10 -4.39 -2.28
CA LEU A 267 15.92 -3.70 -3.27
C LEU A 267 15.87 -4.34 -4.66
N GLY A 268 16.17 -3.54 -5.68
CA GLY A 268 16.37 -4.00 -7.05
C GLY A 268 17.67 -4.81 -7.21
N ALA A 269 17.60 -5.91 -7.95
CA ALA A 269 18.74 -6.78 -8.25
C ALA A 269 18.66 -7.30 -9.69
N ALA A 270 19.64 -6.94 -10.52
CA ALA A 270 19.64 -7.23 -11.96
C ALA A 270 18.35 -6.75 -12.65
N ASP A 271 17.56 -7.63 -13.27
CA ASP A 271 16.25 -7.33 -13.88
C ASP A 271 15.08 -7.76 -12.97
N SER A 272 15.32 -7.87 -11.67
CA SER A 272 14.34 -8.30 -10.65
C SER A 272 14.56 -7.53 -9.35
N PHE A 273 14.03 -8.03 -8.24
CA PHE A 273 14.20 -7.50 -6.90
C PHE A 273 14.30 -8.62 -5.86
N VAL A 274 14.80 -8.29 -4.68
CA VAL A 274 14.86 -9.18 -3.52
C VAL A 274 14.37 -8.47 -2.27
N TRP A 275 13.76 -9.22 -1.37
CA TRP A 275 13.52 -8.80 0.00
C TRP A 275 14.63 -9.36 0.88
N LEU A 276 15.31 -8.48 1.61
CA LEU A 276 16.26 -8.85 2.65
C LEU A 276 15.55 -8.68 3.98
N TYR A 277 15.24 -9.78 4.65
CA TYR A 277 14.70 -9.79 6.01
C TYR A 277 15.82 -9.91 7.05
N GLU A 278 15.51 -9.72 8.33
CA GLU A 278 16.48 -9.77 9.44
C GLU A 278 17.34 -11.05 9.45
N GLU A 279 16.75 -12.19 9.10
CA GLU A 279 17.42 -13.50 9.05
C GLU A 279 18.27 -13.72 7.79
N THR A 280 18.19 -12.81 6.81
CA THR A 280 18.98 -12.94 5.57
C THR A 280 20.47 -12.77 5.87
N PRO A 281 21.37 -13.67 5.40
CA PRO A 281 22.77 -13.71 5.83
C PRO A 281 23.66 -12.66 5.13
N VAL A 282 23.20 -11.40 5.09
CA VAL A 282 23.87 -10.26 4.44
C VAL A 282 24.23 -9.14 5.41
N TRP A 283 23.79 -9.22 6.66
CA TRP A 283 23.99 -8.17 7.67
C TRP A 283 25.36 -8.21 8.38
N GLY A 284 26.14 -9.26 8.13
CA GLY A 284 27.50 -9.41 8.65
C GLY A 284 28.54 -9.10 7.58
N GLU A 285 29.01 -7.85 7.52
CA GLU A 285 30.07 -7.43 6.60
C GLU A 285 31.44 -7.37 7.29
N LYS A 286 32.52 -7.55 6.51
CA LYS A 286 33.90 -7.64 7.05
C LYS A 286 34.31 -6.46 7.93
N HIS A 287 33.70 -5.30 7.70
CA HIS A 287 34.08 -4.04 8.33
C HIS A 287 33.01 -3.47 9.26
N ASN A 288 31.79 -4.04 9.29
CA ASN A 288 30.73 -3.54 10.16
C ASN A 288 29.62 -4.58 10.36
N LYS A 289 29.00 -4.58 11.54
CA LYS A 289 27.72 -5.26 11.76
C LYS A 289 26.60 -4.28 11.40
N ILE A 290 25.74 -4.69 10.47
CA ILE A 290 24.57 -3.91 10.08
C ILE A 290 23.39 -4.38 10.93
N GLU A 291 22.70 -3.46 11.57
CA GLU A 291 21.45 -3.75 12.28
C GLU A 291 20.28 -3.32 11.38
N PRO A 292 19.52 -4.27 10.80
CA PRO A 292 18.38 -3.91 9.96
C PRO A 292 17.29 -3.25 10.82
N VAL A 293 16.94 -2.01 10.44
CA VAL A 293 15.83 -1.28 11.04
C VAL A 293 14.48 -1.81 10.52
N LEU A 294 13.38 -1.30 11.07
CA LEU A 294 12.05 -1.56 10.51
C LEU A 294 11.99 -1.18 9.01
N ILE A 295 11.32 -2.02 8.21
CA ILE A 295 11.12 -1.79 6.78
C ILE A 295 10.47 -0.42 6.54
N GLY A 296 9.51 -0.02 7.39
CA GLY A 296 8.85 1.28 7.34
C GLY A 296 9.84 2.46 7.46
N LEU A 297 10.91 2.34 8.24
CA LEU A 297 11.92 3.40 8.37
C LEU A 297 12.81 3.49 7.12
N GLU A 298 13.20 2.35 6.53
CA GLU A 298 13.90 2.31 5.25
C GLU A 298 13.04 2.85 4.10
N HIS A 299 11.75 2.50 4.09
CA HIS A 299 10.75 2.99 3.16
C HIS A 299 10.55 4.50 3.28
N LEU A 300 10.35 5.05 4.47
CA LEU A 300 10.25 6.50 4.68
C LEU A 300 11.52 7.24 4.22
N ARG A 301 12.71 6.68 4.47
CA ARG A 301 13.96 7.24 3.95
C ARG A 301 14.01 7.23 2.42
N SER A 302 13.47 6.20 1.79
CA SER A 302 13.41 6.14 0.32
C SER A 302 12.51 7.23 -0.27
N ILE A 303 11.38 7.55 0.37
CA ILE A 303 10.50 8.67 -0.01
C ILE A 303 11.24 9.99 0.16
N LYS A 304 11.91 10.19 1.29
CA LYS A 304 12.74 11.38 1.56
C LYS A 304 13.75 11.61 0.45
N TRP A 305 14.52 10.59 0.08
CA TRP A 305 15.52 10.69 -0.98
C TRP A 305 14.91 11.02 -2.34
N ALA A 306 13.74 10.47 -2.66
CA ALA A 306 13.02 10.81 -3.88
C ALA A 306 12.57 12.27 -3.89
N CYS A 307 11.95 12.75 -2.79
CA CYS A 307 11.50 14.13 -2.65
C CYS A 307 12.66 15.13 -2.77
N TRP A 308 13.79 14.84 -2.10
CA TRP A 308 14.99 15.67 -2.18
C TRP A 308 15.61 15.66 -3.58
N SER A 309 15.63 14.51 -4.25
CA SER A 309 16.18 14.38 -5.60
C SER A 309 15.36 15.17 -6.62
N GLU A 310 14.03 15.20 -6.46
CA GLU A 310 13.12 16.01 -7.28
C GLU A 310 12.93 17.44 -6.77
N ARG A 311 13.63 17.83 -5.70
CA ARG A 311 13.61 19.18 -5.11
C ARG A 311 12.20 19.65 -4.73
N LEU A 312 11.40 18.74 -4.18
CA LEU A 312 10.07 19.07 -3.68
C LEU A 312 10.16 20.07 -2.53
N SER A 313 9.24 21.04 -2.49
CA SER A 313 9.01 21.89 -1.33
C SER A 313 8.26 21.13 -0.23
N ASP A 314 8.25 21.69 0.98
CA ASP A 314 7.53 21.11 2.11
C ASP A 314 6.03 20.90 1.78
N SER A 315 5.40 21.84 1.07
CA SER A 315 4.02 21.69 0.60
C SER A 315 3.80 20.50 -0.36
N ALA A 316 4.78 20.20 -1.21
CA ALA A 316 4.71 19.06 -2.13
C ALA A 316 5.02 17.73 -1.41
N VAL A 317 5.79 17.76 -0.32
CA VAL A 317 5.93 16.63 0.60
C VAL A 317 4.60 16.39 1.33
N GLU A 318 3.96 17.44 1.85
CA GLU A 318 2.62 17.37 2.45
C GLU A 318 1.56 16.84 1.47
N ASP A 319 1.68 17.14 0.18
CA ASP A 319 0.82 16.55 -0.84
C ASP A 319 0.94 15.01 -0.86
N ILE A 320 2.16 14.48 -0.86
CA ILE A 320 2.40 13.03 -0.86
C ILE A 320 1.90 12.38 0.43
N PHE A 321 2.16 13.01 1.58
CA PHE A 321 1.82 12.43 2.88
C PHE A 321 0.37 12.66 3.31
N TRP A 322 -0.34 13.66 2.78
CA TRP A 322 -1.73 13.93 3.15
C TRP A 322 -2.61 14.34 1.98
N ASN A 323 -2.31 15.48 1.32
CA ASN A 323 -3.32 16.17 0.51
C ASN A 323 -3.77 15.34 -0.70
N ASN A 324 -2.91 14.51 -1.29
CA ASN A 324 -3.27 13.71 -2.45
C ASN A 324 -4.31 12.64 -2.10
N ALA A 325 -4.06 11.88 -1.03
CA ALA A 325 -5.02 10.89 -0.55
C ALA A 325 -6.31 11.56 -0.07
N ALA A 326 -6.17 12.68 0.63
CA ALA A 326 -7.31 13.42 1.16
C ALA A 326 -8.26 13.90 0.04
N ARG A 327 -7.68 14.55 -0.98
CA ARG A 327 -8.38 15.05 -2.16
C ARG A 327 -8.98 13.91 -3.00
N MET A 328 -8.22 12.82 -3.17
CA MET A 328 -8.68 11.64 -3.90
C MET A 328 -9.89 11.00 -3.20
N LEU A 329 -9.90 10.92 -1.86
CA LEU A 329 -10.93 10.22 -1.07
C LEU A 329 -12.08 11.12 -0.57
N GLY A 330 -12.02 12.42 -0.85
CA GLY A 330 -13.02 13.39 -0.41
C GLY A 330 -13.05 13.52 1.12
N VAL A 331 -11.89 13.71 1.74
CA VAL A 331 -11.74 14.01 3.16
C VAL A 331 -11.06 15.37 3.34
N ASP A 332 -11.50 16.12 4.35
CA ASP A 332 -10.99 17.46 4.69
C ASP A 332 -9.87 17.41 5.76
#